data_AF-A0A9E2Y1Q8-F1
#
_entry.id   AF-A0A9E2Y1Q8-F1
#
_cell.length_a   1.000
_cell.length_b   1.000
_cell.length_c   1.000
_cell.angle_alpha   90.00
_cell.angle_beta   90.00
_cell.angle_gamma   90.00
#
_symmetry.space_group_name_H-M   'P 1'
#
loop_
_entity.id
_entity.type
_entity.pdbx_description
1 polymer ?
#
loop_
_entity_poly.entity_id
_entity_poly.type
_entity_poly.pdbx_seq_one_letter_code
_entity_poly.pdbx_strand_id
1 'polypeptide(L)'
;MATNWQLSGDYFENCNCSVVCPCLISPAPPLTSRPTEGVCDVALAFHIDKGSYGTVALDGLNLALIAHTPGPMANGSWTIAIYIDQRATDEQAAALGAVFGGAEGGPMAAFAPLIATNL
;
A
#
# COMPACT_ATOMS: atom_id res chain seq x y z
N MET A 1 4.92 9.70 20.45
CA MET A 1 3.48 9.36 20.44
C MET A 1 3.10 9.23 18.99
N ALA A 2 2.45 8.14 18.57
CA ALA A 2 2.00 8.00 17.18
C ALA A 2 0.98 9.11 16.88
N THR A 3 1.06 9.72 15.70
CA THR A 3 0.13 10.79 15.34
C THR A 3 -1.21 10.17 15.02
N ASN A 4 -2.30 10.69 15.59
CA ASN A 4 -3.62 10.15 15.28
C ASN A 4 -3.98 10.46 13.82
N TRP A 5 -4.41 9.46 13.06
CA TRP A 5 -4.76 9.61 11.66
C TRP A 5 -5.97 8.75 11.29
N GLN A 6 -6.71 9.19 10.28
CA GLN A 6 -7.86 8.48 9.73
C GLN A 6 -7.99 8.82 8.26
N LEU A 7 -8.24 7.82 7.42
CA LEU A 7 -8.55 7.98 6.00
C LEU A 7 -9.86 7.25 5.67
N SER A 8 -10.64 7.79 4.75
CA SER A 8 -11.84 7.21 4.19
C SER A 8 -11.93 7.59 2.71
N GLY A 9 -12.30 6.64 1.87
CA GLY A 9 -12.51 6.86 0.45
C GLY A 9 -12.44 5.56 -0.33
N ASP A 10 -12.04 5.65 -1.60
CA ASP A 10 -12.00 4.52 -2.50
C ASP A 10 -10.63 3.84 -2.53
N TYR A 11 -10.69 2.52 -2.68
CA TYR A 11 -9.53 1.65 -2.85
C TYR A 11 -9.70 0.85 -4.14
N PHE A 12 -8.66 0.84 -4.96
CA PHE A 12 -8.57 0.02 -6.15
C PHE A 12 -7.25 -0.72 -6.16
N GLU A 13 -7.27 -2.02 -6.42
CA GLU A 13 -6.06 -2.81 -6.59
C GLU A 13 -6.12 -3.66 -7.84
N ASN A 14 -4.96 -3.85 -8.46
CA ASN A 14 -4.79 -4.82 -9.52
C ASN A 14 -3.38 -5.42 -9.46
N CYS A 15 -3.30 -6.72 -9.72
CA CYS A 15 -2.04 -7.45 -9.83
C CYS A 15 -1.92 -8.10 -11.21
N ASN A 16 -0.69 -8.39 -11.61
CA ASN A 16 -0.33 -9.05 -12.88
C ASN A 16 -0.81 -10.52 -13.03
N CYS A 17 -1.63 -11.06 -12.12
CA CYS A 17 -2.10 -12.43 -12.22
C CYS A 17 -3.09 -12.62 -13.39
N SER A 18 -3.05 -13.78 -14.04
CA SER A 18 -3.71 -14.01 -15.34
C SER A 18 -5.24 -13.97 -15.35
N VAL A 19 -5.91 -14.32 -14.24
CA VAL A 19 -7.37 -14.28 -14.14
C VAL A 19 -7.83 -13.83 -12.75
N VAL A 20 -7.58 -14.67 -11.74
CA VAL A 20 -7.92 -14.38 -10.34
C VAL A 20 -6.63 -14.42 -9.53
N CYS A 21 -6.44 -13.43 -8.66
CA CYS A 21 -5.27 -13.37 -7.79
C CYS A 21 -5.30 -14.50 -6.75
N PRO A 22 -4.42 -15.51 -6.83
CA PRO A 22 -4.41 -16.62 -5.89
C PRO A 22 -3.98 -16.19 -4.49
N CYS A 23 -3.27 -15.06 -4.36
CA CYS A 23 -2.88 -14.48 -3.07
C CYS A 23 -4.09 -14.08 -2.21
N LEU A 24 -5.22 -13.75 -2.85
CA LEU A 24 -6.47 -13.38 -2.19
C LEU A 24 -7.49 -14.53 -2.22
N ILE A 25 -7.53 -15.28 -3.32
CA ILE A 25 -8.56 -16.30 -3.55
C ILE A 25 -7.88 -17.65 -3.74
N SER A 26 -7.64 -18.34 -2.62
CA SER A 26 -7.18 -19.73 -2.58
C SER A 26 -7.52 -20.38 -1.23
N PRO A 27 -7.39 -21.71 -1.09
CA PRO A 27 -7.52 -22.38 0.21
C PRO A 27 -6.36 -22.09 1.19
N ALA A 28 -5.25 -21.51 0.70
CA ALA A 28 -4.09 -21.18 1.52
C ALA A 28 -4.33 -19.88 2.31
N PRO A 29 -3.56 -19.63 3.39
CA PRO A 29 -3.60 -18.35 4.08
C PRO A 29 -3.34 -17.17 3.11
N PRO A 30 -3.91 -15.98 3.36
CA PRO A 30 -3.71 -14.82 2.50
C PRO A 30 -2.24 -14.56 2.22
N LEU A 31 -1.92 -14.15 0.99
CA LEU A 31 -0.56 -13.77 0.54
C LEU A 31 0.47 -14.91 0.46
N THR A 32 0.09 -16.14 0.80
CA THR A 32 1.02 -17.30 0.78
C THR A 32 1.01 -18.09 -0.52
N SER A 33 -0.04 -17.94 -1.33
CA SER A 33 -0.12 -18.59 -2.64
C SER A 33 0.84 -17.97 -3.64
N ARG A 34 1.37 -18.78 -4.56
CA ARG A 34 2.29 -18.34 -5.61
C ARG A 34 1.53 -17.51 -6.66
N PRO A 35 2.00 -16.30 -7.03
CA PRO A 35 1.47 -15.54 -8.16
C PRO A 35 1.53 -16.35 -9.46
N THR A 36 0.57 -16.14 -10.38
CA THR A 36 0.50 -16.95 -11.62
C THR A 36 1.75 -16.78 -12.49
N GLU A 37 2.27 -15.55 -12.56
CA GLU A 37 3.49 -15.21 -13.31
C GLU A 37 4.78 -15.51 -12.51
N GLY A 38 4.66 -16.10 -11.32
CA GLY A 38 5.78 -16.39 -10.43
C GLY A 38 6.30 -15.18 -9.63
N VAL A 39 6.03 -13.96 -10.09
CA VAL A 39 6.26 -12.69 -9.38
C VAL A 39 4.93 -11.94 -9.19
N CYS A 40 4.83 -11.10 -8.17
CA CYS A 40 3.68 -10.22 -7.98
C CYS A 40 4.10 -8.79 -8.30
N ASP A 41 3.48 -8.20 -9.31
CA ASP A 41 3.49 -6.75 -9.52
C ASP A 41 2.07 -6.25 -9.23
N VAL A 42 1.91 -5.58 -8.10
CA VAL A 42 0.61 -5.08 -7.64
C VAL A 42 0.62 -3.56 -7.54
N ALA A 43 -0.44 -2.96 -8.05
CA ALA A 43 -0.72 -1.54 -7.90
C ALA A 43 -1.91 -1.37 -6.95
N LEU A 44 -1.71 -0.60 -5.89
CA LEU A 44 -2.71 -0.21 -4.90
C LEU A 44 -2.96 1.29 -5.05
N ALA A 45 -4.13 1.68 -5.55
CA ALA A 45 -4.53 3.06 -5.74
C ALA A 45 -5.59 3.45 -4.70
N PHE A 46 -5.45 4.65 -4.16
CA PHE A 46 -6.32 5.20 -3.12
C PHE A 46 -6.78 6.59 -3.55
N HIS A 47 -8.09 6.82 -3.47
CA HIS A 47 -8.68 8.16 -3.47
C HIS A 47 -9.16 8.48 -2.07
N ILE A 48 -8.71 9.59 -1.50
CA ILE A 48 -9.09 9.99 -0.14
C ILE A 48 -10.26 10.97 -0.25
N ASP A 49 -11.48 10.51 0.07
CA ASP A 49 -12.65 11.40 0.17
C ASP A 49 -12.52 12.31 1.40
N LYS A 50 -12.14 11.70 2.53
CA LYS A 50 -11.90 12.39 3.81
C LYS A 50 -10.71 11.78 4.53
N GLY A 51 -9.78 12.61 4.97
CA GLY A 51 -8.59 12.16 5.66
C GLY A 51 -7.95 13.24 6.52
N SER A 52 -7.38 12.80 7.64
CA SER A 52 -6.55 13.65 8.50
C SER A 52 -5.36 12.89 9.06
N TYR A 53 -4.28 13.64 9.26
CA TYR A 53 -3.07 13.20 9.96
C TYR A 53 -2.70 14.28 10.98
N GLY A 54 -3.09 14.08 12.24
CA GLY A 54 -3.03 15.13 13.26
C GLY A 54 -3.87 16.35 12.85
N THR A 55 -3.20 17.46 12.57
CA THR A 55 -3.82 18.72 12.09
C THR A 55 -3.78 18.88 10.57
N VAL A 56 -3.15 17.95 9.84
CA VAL A 56 -3.00 17.99 8.38
C VAL A 56 -4.24 17.37 7.74
N ALA A 57 -4.94 18.14 6.90
CA ALA A 57 -6.02 17.62 6.08
C ALA A 57 -5.47 16.90 4.84
N LEU A 58 -6.05 15.76 4.48
CA LEU A 58 -5.63 14.91 3.35
C LEU A 58 -6.78 14.69 2.33
N ASP A 59 -7.88 15.41 2.50
CA ASP A 59 -9.08 15.33 1.66
C ASP A 59 -8.77 15.58 0.18
N GLY A 60 -9.36 14.77 -0.69
CA GLY A 60 -9.30 14.89 -2.15
C GLY A 60 -7.97 14.50 -2.79
N LEU A 61 -6.98 14.06 -2.01
CA LEU A 61 -5.69 13.59 -2.51
C LEU A 61 -5.77 12.15 -2.99
N ASN A 62 -4.86 11.80 -3.90
CA ASN A 62 -4.68 10.45 -4.41
C ASN A 62 -3.31 9.90 -4.03
N LEU A 63 -3.21 8.59 -3.92
CA LEU A 63 -1.94 7.90 -3.72
C LEU A 63 -1.95 6.58 -4.48
N ALA A 64 -0.81 6.19 -5.04
CA ALA A 64 -0.59 4.86 -5.57
C ALA A 64 0.64 4.23 -4.91
N LEU A 65 0.49 3.03 -4.38
CA LEU A 65 1.60 2.20 -3.92
C LEU A 65 1.77 1.07 -4.92
N ILE A 66 2.95 1.00 -5.53
CA ILE A 66 3.34 -0.11 -6.40
C ILE A 66 4.26 -1.02 -5.61
N ALA A 67 4.00 -2.32 -5.62
CA ALA A 67 4.85 -3.31 -4.98
C ALA A 67 5.23 -4.43 -5.96
N HIS A 68 6.50 -4.79 -5.95
CA HIS A 68 7.07 -5.93 -6.64
C HIS A 68 7.53 -6.98 -5.62
N THR A 69 7.14 -8.24 -5.81
CA THR A 69 7.63 -9.38 -5.02
C THR A 69 8.12 -10.51 -5.92
N PRO A 70 9.25 -11.16 -5.59
CA PRO A 70 9.83 -12.23 -6.42
C PRO A 70 9.08 -13.58 -6.33
N GLY A 71 7.96 -13.63 -5.61
CA GLY A 71 7.23 -14.84 -5.26
C GLY A 71 6.02 -14.54 -4.37
N PRO A 72 5.54 -15.53 -3.57
CA PRO A 72 4.48 -15.30 -2.60
C PRO A 72 4.75 -14.07 -1.74
N MET A 73 3.76 -13.18 -1.65
CA MET A 73 3.93 -11.89 -0.97
C MET A 73 4.29 -12.05 0.51
N ALA A 74 3.79 -13.10 1.18
CA ALA A 74 4.12 -13.38 2.58
C ALA A 74 5.62 -13.70 2.82
N ASN A 75 6.38 -14.05 1.78
CA ASN A 75 7.81 -14.34 1.92
C ASN A 75 8.67 -13.07 2.06
N GLY A 76 8.10 -11.88 1.85
CA GLY A 76 8.81 -10.62 1.91
C GLY A 76 9.64 -10.32 0.65
N SER A 77 10.73 -9.59 0.84
CA SER A 77 11.55 -9.04 -0.26
C SER A 77 10.76 -8.12 -1.19
N TRP A 78 9.86 -7.31 -0.63
CA TRP A 78 9.10 -6.36 -1.43
C TRP A 78 9.99 -5.18 -1.82
N THR A 79 9.93 -4.82 -3.08
CA THR A 79 10.37 -3.51 -3.57
C THR A 79 9.12 -2.67 -3.79
N ILE A 80 9.01 -1.55 -3.10
CA ILE A 80 7.86 -0.66 -3.23
C ILE A 80 8.25 0.71 -3.78
N ALA A 81 7.27 1.39 -4.38
CA ALA A 81 7.33 2.80 -4.70
C ALA A 81 6.00 3.45 -4.32
N ILE A 82 6.05 4.59 -3.63
CA ILE A 82 4.86 5.35 -3.24
C ILE A 82 4.79 6.61 -4.08
N TYR A 83 3.73 6.72 -4.88
CA TYR A 83 3.43 7.88 -5.71
C TYR A 83 2.32 8.69 -5.04
N ILE A 84 2.65 9.93 -4.70
CA ILE A 84 1.73 10.87 -4.07
C ILE A 84 1.26 11.87 -5.11
N ASP A 85 -0.01 12.26 -5.03
CA ASP A 85 -0.59 13.31 -5.86
C ASP A 85 0.25 14.60 -5.82
N GLN A 86 0.61 15.13 -6.99
CA GLN A 86 1.38 16.37 -7.13
C GLN A 86 0.72 17.60 -6.50
N ARG A 87 -0.59 17.54 -6.22
CA ARG A 87 -1.34 18.61 -5.53
C ARG A 87 -1.06 18.64 -4.02
N ALA A 88 -0.47 17.59 -3.46
CA ALA A 88 -0.12 17.52 -2.06
C ALA A 88 0.98 18.54 -1.73
N THR A 89 0.85 19.22 -0.59
CA THR A 89 1.95 19.97 0.01
C THR A 89 3.02 19.03 0.54
N ASP A 90 4.21 19.55 0.82
CA ASP A 90 5.29 18.75 1.41
C ASP A 90 4.87 18.08 2.73
N GLU A 91 4.06 18.77 3.54
CA GLU A 91 3.53 18.23 4.80
C GLU A 91 2.53 17.09 4.56
N GLN A 92 1.63 17.24 3.58
CA GLN A 92 0.68 16.18 3.19
C GLN A 92 1.40 14.98 2.58
N ALA A 93 2.42 15.21 1.76
CA ALA A 93 3.22 14.16 1.16
C ALA A 93 4.01 13.38 2.22
N ALA A 94 4.62 14.07 3.19
CA ALA A 94 5.28 13.43 4.32
C ALA A 94 4.31 12.60 5.17
N ALA A 95 3.10 13.12 5.43
CA ALA A 95 2.07 12.42 6.18
C ALA A 95 1.62 11.13 5.45
N LEU A 96 1.32 11.22 4.15
CA LEU A 96 0.94 10.05 3.34
C LEU A 96 2.09 9.03 3.25
N GLY A 97 3.32 9.48 3.07
CA GLY A 97 4.50 8.62 3.08
C GLY A 97 4.65 7.85 4.40
N ALA A 98 4.42 8.51 5.55
CA ALA A 98 4.49 7.87 6.87
C ALA A 98 3.39 6.82 7.08
N VAL A 99 2.15 7.13 6.68
CA VAL A 99 1.00 6.22 6.80
C VAL A 99 1.18 4.99 5.89
N PHE A 100 1.44 5.21 4.60
CA PHE A 100 1.53 4.12 3.62
C PHE A 100 2.86 3.38 3.66
N GLY A 101 3.91 3.97 4.22
CA GLY A 101 5.14 3.28 4.59
C GLY A 101 5.01 2.40 5.84
N GLY A 102 3.87 2.45 6.55
CA GLY A 102 3.57 1.61 7.71
C GLY A 102 4.18 2.08 9.02
N ALA A 103 4.80 3.26 9.07
CA ALA A 103 5.40 3.81 10.29
C ALA A 103 4.34 4.19 11.35
N GLU A 104 3.14 4.55 10.90
CA GLU A 104 2.06 5.08 11.74
C GLU A 104 1.00 4.02 12.11
N GLY A 105 1.30 2.73 11.93
CA GLY A 105 0.39 1.64 12.28
C GLY A 105 -0.62 1.30 11.18
N GLY A 106 -1.79 0.82 11.59
CA GLY A 106 -2.87 0.42 10.68
C GLY A 106 -2.53 -0.82 9.82
N PRO A 107 -3.31 -1.08 8.75
CA PRO A 107 -3.09 -2.22 7.86
C PRO A 107 -1.69 -2.21 7.22
N MET A 108 -1.17 -1.02 6.91
CA MET A 108 0.14 -0.87 6.25
C MET A 108 1.31 -1.29 7.14
N ALA A 109 1.19 -1.17 8.46
CA ALA A 109 2.22 -1.65 9.39
C ALA A 109 2.40 -3.18 9.36
N ALA A 110 1.38 -3.94 8.94
CA ALA A 110 1.52 -5.38 8.76
C ALA A 110 2.43 -5.73 7.58
N PHE A 111 2.55 -4.84 6.59
CA PHE A 111 3.40 -5.01 5.42
C PHE A 111 4.80 -4.42 5.60
N ALA A 112 4.99 -3.48 6.53
CA ALA A 112 6.29 -2.83 6.77
C ALA A 112 7.47 -3.82 6.94
N PRO A 113 7.35 -4.94 7.68
CA PRO A 113 8.44 -5.91 7.82
C PRO A 113 8.79 -6.68 6.55
N LEU A 114 7.91 -6.67 5.54
CA LEU A 114 8.09 -7.38 4.27
C LEU A 114 8.84 -6.54 3.22
N ILE A 115 8.93 -5.22 3.45
CA ILE A 115 9.57 -4.26 2.56
C ILE A 115 11.08 -4.32 2.74
N ALA A 116 11.78 -4.76 1.69
CA ALA A 116 13.23 -4.75 1.63
C ALA A 116 13.78 -3.48 0.96
N THR A 117 13.00 -2.84 0.08
CA THR A 117 13.42 -1.65 -0.65
C THR A 117 12.23 -0.71 -0.86
N ASN A 118 12.42 0.57 -0.54
CA ASN A 118 11.49 1.65 -0.85
C ASN A 118 12.20 2.63 -1.80
N LEU A 119 11.64 2.81 -3.01
CA LEU A 119 12.22 3.57 -4.12
C LEU A 119 11.90 5.06 -4.06
#